data_AF-A0A433V3K2-F1
#
_entry.id   AF-A0A433V3K2-F1
#
_cell.length_a   1.000
_cell.length_b   1.000
_cell.length_c   1.000
_cell.angle_alpha   90.00
_cell.angle_beta   90.00
_cell.angle_gamma   90.00
#
_symmetry.space_group_name_H-M   'P 1'
#
loop_
_entity.id
_entity.type
_entity.pdbx_description
1 polymer ?
#
loop_
_entity_poly.entity_id
_entity_poly.type
_entity_poly.pdbx_seq_one_letter_code
_entity_poly.pdbx_strand_id
1 'polypeptide(L)' 'MIFDSKTLQLVREEQGNFTFPYTTIQLHLHGVEIRQVWIDGKESNYQGNLLQCNYFQEIRVQGDFDSIKPQNQILANH' A
#
# COMPACT_ATOMS: atom_id res chain seq x y z
N MET A 1 -6.64 -0.57 9.57
CA MET A 1 -5.29 -0.12 9.18
C MET A 1 -4.50 0.12 10.45
N ILE A 2 -3.49 -0.70 10.71
CA ILE A 2 -2.61 -0.55 11.88
C ILE A 2 -1.30 0.01 11.33
N PHE A 3 -0.82 1.10 11.93
CA PHE A 3 0.48 1.68 11.65
C PHE A 3 1.41 1.39 12.81
N ASP A 4 2.48 0.64 12.55
CA ASP A 4 3.72 0.86 13.29
C ASP A 4 4.55 1.90 12.52
N SER A 5 5.52 2.55 13.15
CA SER A 5 6.27 3.67 12.54
C SER A 5 6.87 3.41 11.15
N LYS A 6 6.99 2.14 10.71
CA LYS A 6 7.56 1.75 9.41
C LYS A 6 6.75 0.70 8.66
N THR A 7 5.57 0.33 9.16
CA THR A 7 4.75 -0.72 8.57
C THR A 7 3.31 -0.25 8.42
N LEU A 8 2.79 -0.42 7.21
CA LEU A 8 1.38 -0.38 6.89
C LEU A 8 0.85 -1.81 6.76
N GLN A 9 -0.20 -2.14 7.51
CA GLN A 9 -0.91 -3.41 7.41
C GLN A 9 -2.34 -3.19 6.92
N LEU A 10 -2.68 -3.85 5.81
CA LEU A 10 -4.00 -3.87 5.21
C LEU A 10 -4.58 -5.27 5.34
N VAL A 11 -5.60 -5.43 6.17
CA VAL A 11 -6.35 -6.67 6.33
C VAL A 11 -7.68 -6.51 5.62
N ARG A 12 -8.02 -7.46 4.77
CA ARG A 12 -9.33 -7.52 4.12
C ARG A 12 -10.31 -8.20 5.07
N GLU A 13 -11.44 -7.56 5.29
CA GLU A 13 -12.59 -8.16 5.95
C GLU A 13 -13.74 -8.23 4.94
N GLU A 14 -14.49 -9.31 4.97
CA GLU A 14 -15.67 -9.50 4.12
C GLU A 14 -16.88 -9.88 4.95
N GLN A 15 -18.03 -9.37 4.54
CA GLN A 15 -19.32 -9.68 5.15
C GLN A 15 -20.31 -10.12 4.07
N GLY A 16 -20.98 -11.25 4.31
CA GLY A 16 -21.92 -11.86 3.37
C GLY A 16 -21.25 -12.87 2.44
N ASN A 17 -22.00 -13.34 1.45
CA ASN A 17 -21.53 -14.34 0.49
C ASN A 17 -21.57 -13.77 -0.93
N PHE A 18 -20.63 -12.87 -1.22
CA PHE A 18 -20.47 -12.24 -2.52
C PHE A 18 -19.13 -12.66 -3.11
N THR A 19 -19.15 -13.27 -4.28
CA THR A 19 -17.92 -13.60 -4.99
C THR A 19 -17.24 -12.31 -5.45
N PHE A 20 -15.95 -12.16 -5.17
CA PHE A 20 -15.15 -11.09 -5.73
C PHE A 20 -14.87 -11.38 -7.22
N PRO A 21 -15.44 -10.63 -8.17
CA PRO A 21 -15.48 -11.04 -9.58
C PRO A 21 -14.21 -10.65 -10.35
N TYR A 22 -13.27 -9.96 -9.71
CA TYR A 22 -12.06 -9.47 -10.35
C TYR A 22 -10.88 -10.39 -10.06
N THR A 23 -10.12 -10.70 -11.10
CA THR A 23 -8.92 -11.55 -10.99
C THR A 23 -7.71 -10.79 -10.45
N THR A 24 -7.70 -9.46 -10.59
CA THR A 24 -6.53 -8.63 -10.32
C THR A 24 -6.93 -7.31 -9.66
N ILE A 25 -6.09 -6.86 -8.74
CA ILE A 25 -6.20 -5.64 -7.95
C ILE A 25 -4.90 -4.87 -8.14
N GLN A 26 -5.02 -3.57 -8.38
CA GLN A 26 -3.90 -2.65 -8.37
C GLN A 26 -4.04 -1.72 -7.15
N LEU A 27 -3.05 -1.75 -6.27
CA LEU A 27 -3.00 -0.90 -5.09
C LEU A 27 -1.93 0.17 -5.27
N HIS A 28 -2.39 1.42 -5.38
CA HIS A 28 -1.53 2.60 -5.43
C HIS A 28 -1.33 3.13 -4.02
N LEU A 29 -0.09 3.13 -3.55
CA LEU A 29 0.26 3.64 -2.23
C LEU A 29 0.83 5.05 -2.36
N HIS A 30 0.19 6.00 -1.67
CA HIS A 30 0.67 7.37 -1.62
C HIS A 30 1.33 7.63 -0.27
N GLY A 31 2.34 8.50 -0.29
CA GLY A 31 2.98 8.93 0.94
C GLY A 31 3.86 7.88 1.62
N VAL A 32 4.33 6.90 0.85
CA VAL A 32 5.27 5.89 1.33
C VAL A 32 6.34 5.69 0.26
N GLU A 33 7.58 5.53 0.69
CA GLU A 33 8.62 4.92 -0.12
C GLU A 33 8.67 3.42 0.22
N ILE A 34 8.12 2.59 -0.67
CA ILE A 34 8.05 1.14 -0.45
C ILE A 34 9.45 0.55 -0.45
N ARG A 35 9.77 -0.24 0.58
CA ARG A 35 11.01 -1.02 0.65
C ARG A 35 10.75 -2.50 0.46
N GLN A 36 9.74 -3.04 1.13
CA GLN A 36 9.34 -4.45 1.03
C GLN A 36 7.83 -4.61 1.16
N VAL A 37 7.29 -5.62 0.47
CA VAL A 37 5.86 -5.96 0.51
C VAL A 37 5.66 -7.45 0.64
N TRP A 38 4.69 -7.84 1.48
CA TRP A 38 4.19 -9.19 1.59
C TRP A 38 2.70 -9.21 1.29
N ILE A 39 2.28 -10.18 0.47
CA ILE A 39 0.87 -10.50 0.21
C ILE A 39 0.65 -11.90 0.76
N ASP A 40 -0.28 -12.03 1.70
CA ASP A 40 -0.61 -13.29 2.38
C ASP A 40 0.65 -14.01 2.92
N GLY A 41 1.57 -13.23 3.51
CA GLY A 41 2.82 -13.71 4.09
C GLY A 41 3.95 -13.98 3.08
N LYS A 42 3.71 -13.87 1.77
CA LYS A 42 4.73 -14.06 0.73
C LYS A 42 5.28 -12.74 0.23
N GLU A 43 6.60 -12.59 0.26
CA GLU A 43 7.28 -11.42 -0.31
C GLU A 43 6.96 -11.30 -1.81
N SER A 44 6.61 -10.09 -2.22
CA SER A 44 6.03 -9.81 -3.53
C SER A 44 6.70 -8.60 -4.18
N ASN A 45 6.78 -8.62 -5.50
CA ASN A 45 7.35 -7.54 -6.28
C ASN A 45 6.42 -6.32 -6.34
N TYR A 46 7.02 -5.16 -6.56
CA TYR A 46 6.33 -3.89 -6.70
C TYR A 46 7.03 -3.01 -7.75
N GLN A 47 6.32 -2.02 -8.28
CA GLN A 47 6.88 -1.06 -9.23
C GLN A 47 6.60 0.36 -8.76
N GLY A 48 7.65 1.07 -8.32
CA GLY A 48 7.48 2.35 -7.64
C GLY A 48 6.61 2.17 -6.39
N ASN A 49 5.48 2.89 -6.34
CA ASN A 49 4.51 2.73 -5.24
C ASN A 49 3.24 1.96 -5.66
N LEU A 50 3.33 1.16 -6.72
CA LEU A 50 2.23 0.35 -7.24
C LEU A 50 2.47 -1.13 -6.94
N LEU A 51 1.43 -1.77 -6.41
CA LEU A 51 1.35 -3.21 -6.19
C LEU A 51 0.27 -3.80 -7.07
N GLN A 52 0.58 -4.92 -7.72
CA GLN A 52 -0.41 -5.72 -8.40
C GLN A 52 -0.56 -7.06 -7.69
N CYS A 53 -1.78 -7.37 -7.29
CA CYS A 53 -2.10 -8.59 -6.56
C CYS A 53 -3.41 -9.19 -7.05
N ASN A 54 -3.65 -10.46 -6.72
CA ASN A 54 -4.98 -11.03 -6.88
C ASN A 54 -5.78 -10.76 -5.59
N TYR A 55 -6.86 -11.50 -5.42
CA TYR A 55 -7.54 -11.56 -4.13
C TYR A 55 -6.56 -11.89 -2.98
N PHE A 56 -6.66 -11.16 -1.88
CA PHE A 56 -5.73 -11.20 -0.75
C PHE A 56 -6.49 -11.17 0.58
N GLN A 57 -5.92 -11.76 1.63
CA GLN A 57 -6.36 -11.61 3.01
C GLN A 57 -5.61 -10.48 3.71
N GLU A 58 -4.31 -10.40 3.47
CA GLU A 58 -3.45 -9.40 4.09
C GLU A 58 -2.39 -8.88 3.13
N ILE A 59 -2.15 -7.57 3.20
CA ILE A 59 -0.97 -6.93 2.62
C ILE A 59 -0.20 -6.23 3.74
N ARG A 60 1.09 -6.57 3.86
CA ARG A 60 2.03 -5.86 4.72
C ARG A 60 3.01 -5.10 3.87
N VAL A 61 3.15 -3.80 4.14
CA VAL A 61 4.08 -2.91 3.45
C VAL A 61 5.02 -2.34 4.48
N GLN A 62 6.31 -2.55 4.26
CA GLN A 62 7.35 -1.88 5.02
C GLN A 62 7.97 -0.78 4.15
N GLY A 63 8.10 0.41 4.72
CA GLY A 63 8.58 1.57 3.98
C GLY A 63 8.84 2.76 4.88
N ASP A 64 9.36 3.82 4.27
CA ASP A 64 9.50 5.10 4.94
C ASP A 64 8.28 5.96 4.67
N PHE A 65 7.58 6.34 5.73
CA PHE A 65 6.38 7.18 5.68
C PHE A 65 6.71 8.66 5.96
N ASP A 66 7.93 8.95 6.43
CA ASP A 66 8.39 10.30 6.76
C ASP A 66 8.94 11.06 5.53
N SER A 67 9.14 10.39 4.40
CA SER A 67 9.84 10.94 3.21
C SER A 67 8.98 11.85 2.33
N ILE A 68 7.73 12.14 2.70
CA ILE A 68 6.85 12.98 1.88
C ILE A 68 7.10 14.46 2.19
N LYS A 69 7.95 15.11 1.39
CA LYS A 69 7.86 16.57 1.28
C LYS A 69 6.50 16.92 0.68
N PRO A 70 5.70 17.81 1.28
CA PRO A 70 4.43 18.22 0.69
C PRO A 70 4.67 18.80 -0.70
N GLN A 71 3.95 18.31 -1.71
CA GLN A 71 4.09 18.75 -3.11
C GLN A 71 3.57 20.19 -3.35
N ASN A 72 3.22 20.94 -2.30
CA ASN A 72 2.75 22.32 -2.38
C ASN A 72 3.62 23.24 -1.50
N GLN A 73 4.86 23.49 -1.91
CA GLN A 73 5.50 24.77 -1.62
C GLN A 73 5.50 25.56 -2.93
N ILE A 74 4.42 26.33 -3.14
CA ILE A 74 4.47 27.45 -4.07
C ILE A 74 5.61 28.34 -3.58
N LEU A 75 6.67 28.46 -4.39
CA LEU A 75 7.74 29.41 -4.16
C LEU A 75 7.14 30.81 -4.20
N ALA A 76 6.73 31.34 -3.04
CA ALA A 76 6.45 32.76 -2.89
C ALA A 76 7.82 33.48 -2.85
N ASN A 77 8.35 33.79 -4.04
CA ASN A 77 9.39 34.79 -4.17
C ASN A 77 8.73 36.17 -4.17
N HIS A 78 8.89 36.94 -3.09
CA HIS A 78 8.87 38.41 -3.10
C HIS A 78 9.77 38.96 -2.01
#